data_AF-A0A843KRF7-F1
#
_entry.id   AF-A0A843KRF7-F1
#
_cell.length_a   1.000
_cell.length_b   1.000
_cell.length_c   1.000
_cell.angle_alpha   90.00
_cell.angle_beta   90.00
_cell.angle_gamma   90.00
#
_symmetry.space_group_name_H-M   'P 1'
#
loop_
_entity.id
_entity.type
_entity.pdbx_description
1 polymer ?
#
loop_
_entity_poly.entity_id
_entity_poly.type
_entity_poly.pdbx_seq_one_letter_code
_entity_poly.pdbx_strand_id
1 'polypeptide(L)'
;LIILAGLFVVLRSRSSPPTAPSGMTTTGWHPRAWLPFLVILAALAAGTLIPSLHALANVNLALLAGLFAALLGVPGDVRERALARGAKTAGIIIFDLAGAGAFGGVIAASAFSTDVTALVAGYLPITLLPFVIAALVQAAQGSRVVTASVTATILATIPAVLVINPFSLVLMVSAGAFMFSYASDPFFWLLKQTTGDDFAAVVRNYTIPLSMAGLVTLAAALLIQAL
;
A
#
# COMPACT_ATOMS: atom_id res chain seq x y z
N LEU A 1 -13.21 -10.82 -10.77
CA LEU A 1 -12.10 -11.21 -11.68
C LEU A 1 -12.60 -11.90 -12.94
N ILE A 2 -13.41 -12.97 -12.85
CA ILE A 2 -13.92 -13.71 -14.03
C ILE A 2 -14.71 -12.82 -15.01
N ILE A 3 -15.63 -11.99 -14.50
CA ILE A 3 -16.40 -11.03 -15.31
C ILE A 3 -15.48 -10.04 -16.04
N LEU A 4 -14.41 -9.60 -15.37
CA LEU A 4 -13.48 -8.60 -15.88
C LEU A 4 -12.55 -9.20 -16.95
N ALA A 5 -12.12 -10.45 -16.75
CA ALA A 5 -11.39 -11.23 -17.74
C ALA A 5 -12.26 -11.52 -18.97
N GLY A 6 -13.53 -11.90 -18.78
CA GLY A 6 -14.49 -12.09 -19.86
C GLY A 6 -14.73 -10.83 -20.69
N LEU A 7 -14.94 -9.69 -20.02
CA LEU A 7 -15.09 -8.39 -20.69
C LEU A 7 -13.82 -8.03 -21.49
N PHE A 8 -12.63 -8.24 -20.92
CA PHE A 8 -11.38 -7.96 -21.61
C PHE A 8 -11.19 -8.83 -22.86
N VAL A 9 -11.52 -10.13 -22.79
CA VAL A 9 -11.44 -11.05 -23.94
C VAL A 9 -12.39 -10.62 -25.05
N VAL A 10 -13.63 -10.25 -24.71
CA VAL A 10 -14.62 -9.73 -25.67
C VAL A 10 -14.19 -8.40 -26.29
N LEU A 11 -13.56 -7.53 -25.51
CA LEU A 11 -13.06 -6.25 -26.01
C LEU A 11 -11.77 -6.40 -26.84
N ARG A 12 -10.97 -7.44 -26.59
CA ARG A 12 -9.75 -7.77 -27.35
C ARG A 12 -10.08 -8.38 -28.71
N SER A 13 -11.12 -9.20 -28.81
CA SER A 13 -11.56 -9.76 -30.10
C SER A 13 -12.12 -8.71 -31.07
N ARG A 14 -12.44 -7.51 -30.57
CA ARG A 14 -12.94 -6.38 -31.35
C ARG A 14 -11.86 -5.38 -31.79
N SER A 15 -10.61 -5.55 -31.35
CA SER A 15 -9.50 -4.66 -31.70
C SER A 15 -8.59 -5.28 -32.76
N SER A 16 -8.30 -4.54 -33.83
CA SER A 16 -7.32 -4.90 -34.87
C SER A 16 -5.90 -5.00 -34.31
N PRO A 17 -5.00 -5.81 -34.91
CA PRO A 17 -3.64 -6.01 -34.40
C PRO A 17 -2.85 -4.69 -34.33
N PRO A 18 -1.92 -4.56 -33.37
CA PRO A 18 -1.18 -3.32 -33.15
C PRO A 18 -0.29 -3.01 -34.35
N THR A 19 -0.56 -1.91 -35.05
CA THR A 19 0.31 -1.35 -36.07
C THR A 19 1.61 -0.83 -35.44
N ALA A 20 2.72 -0.95 -36.17
CA ALA A 20 4.08 -0.59 -35.76
C ALA A 20 4.18 0.85 -35.20
N PRO A 21 5.15 1.14 -34.30
CA PRO A 21 5.23 2.44 -33.65
C PRO A 21 5.63 3.53 -34.65
N SER A 22 4.64 4.26 -35.17
CA SER A 22 4.85 5.55 -35.80
C SER A 22 5.20 6.58 -34.73
N GLY A 23 6.08 7.52 -35.08
CA GLY A 23 6.72 8.48 -34.19
C GLY A 23 5.79 9.07 -33.12
N MET A 24 6.28 9.09 -31.89
CA MET A 24 5.55 9.53 -30.72
C MET A 24 5.46 11.07 -30.71
N THR A 25 4.51 11.61 -31.47
CA THR A 25 4.11 13.03 -31.41
C THR A 25 2.60 13.14 -31.30
N THR A 26 2.08 13.12 -30.07
CA THR A 26 0.77 13.71 -29.76
C THR A 26 0.84 14.42 -28.40
N THR A 27 1.48 15.59 -28.39
CA THR A 27 1.19 16.63 -27.39
C THR A 27 -0.19 17.20 -27.70
N GLY A 28 -1.23 16.49 -27.26
CA GLY A 28 -2.63 16.90 -27.40
C GLY A 28 -3.39 16.56 -26.12
N TRP A 29 -4.22 17.48 -25.65
CA TRP A 29 -5.07 17.26 -24.48
C TRP A 29 -6.14 16.22 -24.84
N HIS A 30 -6.10 15.04 -24.20
CA HIS A 30 -7.05 13.97 -24.44
C HIS A 30 -8.06 13.90 -23.28
N PRO A 31 -9.21 14.60 -23.35
CA PRO A 31 -10.18 14.62 -22.26
C PRO A 31 -10.72 13.23 -21.90
N ARG A 32 -10.75 12.30 -22.85
CA ARG A 32 -11.12 10.89 -22.63
C ARG A 32 -10.13 10.13 -21.73
N ALA A 33 -8.88 10.56 -21.64
CA ALA A 33 -7.88 9.93 -20.77
C ALA A 33 -8.13 10.23 -19.28
N TRP A 34 -8.88 11.29 -18.97
CA TRP A 34 -9.23 11.68 -17.60
C TRP A 34 -10.47 10.97 -17.07
N LEU A 35 -11.28 10.37 -17.96
CA LEU A 35 -12.51 9.67 -17.64
C LEU A 35 -12.38 8.70 -16.44
N PRO A 36 -11.41 7.77 -16.39
CA PRO A 36 -11.31 6.84 -15.25
C PRO A 36 -11.02 7.53 -13.93
N PHE A 37 -10.20 8.59 -13.92
CA PHE A 37 -9.89 9.35 -12.71
C PHE A 37 -11.09 10.16 -12.23
N LEU A 38 -11.81 10.81 -13.16
CA LEU A 38 -13.02 11.56 -12.86
C LEU A 38 -14.11 10.64 -12.30
N VAL A 39 -14.27 9.43 -12.82
CA VAL A 39 -15.22 8.44 -12.29
C VAL A 39 -14.84 8.01 -10.87
N ILE A 40 -13.56 7.79 -10.57
CA ILE A 40 -13.10 7.46 -9.21
C ILE A 40 -13.42 8.60 -8.26
N LEU A 41 -13.05 9.84 -8.61
CA LEU A 41 -13.28 11.02 -7.78
C LEU A 41 -14.78 11.29 -7.57
N ALA A 42 -15.58 11.16 -8.62
CA ALA A 42 -17.03 11.33 -8.54
C ALA A 42 -17.68 10.25 -7.67
N ALA A 43 -17.25 8.98 -7.79
CA ALA A 43 -17.77 7.89 -6.95
C ALA A 43 -17.45 8.12 -5.46
N LEU A 44 -16.21 8.49 -5.15
CA LEU A 44 -15.81 8.81 -3.77
C LEU A 44 -16.58 10.01 -3.23
N ALA A 45 -16.65 11.12 -3.98
CA ALA A 45 -17.37 12.32 -3.56
C ALA A 45 -18.86 12.02 -3.35
N ALA A 46 -19.53 11.39 -4.32
CA ALA A 46 -20.94 11.04 -4.23
C ALA A 46 -21.22 10.10 -3.05
N GLY A 47 -20.36 9.11 -2.82
CA GLY A 47 -20.50 8.20 -1.69
C GLY A 47 -20.33 8.87 -0.33
N THR A 48 -19.45 9.88 -0.23
CA THR A 48 -19.27 10.64 1.02
C THR A 48 -20.38 11.67 1.28
N LEU A 49 -20.95 12.27 0.23
CA LEU A 49 -21.91 13.36 0.35
C LEU A 49 -23.37 12.89 0.38
N ILE A 50 -23.67 11.73 -0.20
CA ILE A 50 -25.04 11.20 -0.32
C ILE A 50 -25.16 9.92 0.52
N PRO A 51 -25.87 9.93 1.66
CA PRO A 51 -25.97 8.79 2.55
C PRO A 51 -26.45 7.49 1.87
N SER A 52 -27.39 7.61 0.92
CA SER A 52 -27.90 6.48 0.14
C SER A 52 -26.87 5.82 -0.79
N LEU A 53 -25.77 6.53 -1.10
CA LEU A 53 -24.70 6.07 -1.99
C LEU A 53 -23.42 5.74 -1.23
N HIS A 54 -23.46 5.62 0.10
CA HIS A 54 -22.26 5.38 0.92
C HIS A 54 -21.42 4.17 0.48
N ALA A 55 -22.04 3.17 -0.17
CA ALA A 55 -21.30 2.08 -0.80
C ALA A 55 -20.23 2.56 -1.81
N LEU A 56 -20.49 3.63 -2.57
CA LEU A 56 -19.53 4.21 -3.52
C LEU A 56 -18.33 4.89 -2.86
N ALA A 57 -18.41 5.22 -1.55
CA ALA A 57 -17.26 5.72 -0.80
C ALA A 57 -16.20 4.63 -0.56
N ASN A 58 -16.54 3.36 -0.78
CA ASN A 58 -15.58 2.27 -0.71
C ASN A 58 -14.56 2.39 -1.85
N VAL A 59 -13.29 2.60 -1.48
CA VAL A 59 -12.16 2.72 -2.43
C VAL A 59 -12.13 1.57 -3.44
N ASN A 60 -12.44 0.34 -3.02
CA ASN A 60 -12.41 -0.81 -3.94
C ASN A 60 -13.45 -0.68 -5.05
N LEU A 61 -14.66 -0.20 -4.72
CA LEU A 61 -15.73 0.01 -5.69
C LEU A 61 -15.44 1.19 -6.60
N ALA A 62 -14.91 2.29 -6.05
CA ALA A 62 -14.50 3.45 -6.84
C ALA A 62 -13.41 3.09 -7.86
N LEU A 63 -12.37 2.35 -7.44
CA LEU A 63 -11.31 1.87 -8.33
C LEU A 63 -11.84 0.91 -9.40
N LEU A 64 -12.78 0.02 -9.05
CA LEU A 64 -13.43 -0.88 -10.00
C LEU A 64 -14.22 -0.09 -11.06
N ALA A 65 -14.98 0.93 -10.64
CA ALA A 65 -15.73 1.80 -11.54
C ALA A 65 -14.80 2.56 -12.50
N GLY A 66 -13.69 3.10 -11.99
CA GLY A 66 -12.64 3.72 -12.82
C GLY A 66 -12.04 2.74 -13.83
N LEU A 67 -11.79 1.50 -13.43
CA LEU A 67 -11.30 0.45 -14.32
C LEU A 67 -12.32 0.13 -15.44
N PHE A 68 -13.60 -0.01 -15.12
CA PHE A 68 -14.64 -0.19 -16.14
C PHE A 68 -14.71 1.00 -17.10
N ALA A 69 -14.64 2.23 -16.59
CA ALA A 69 -14.59 3.43 -17.40
C ALA A 69 -13.36 3.44 -18.34
N ALA A 70 -12.19 3.02 -17.85
CA ALA A 70 -10.99 2.87 -18.67
C ALA A 70 -11.17 1.79 -19.75
N LEU A 71 -11.74 0.63 -19.41
CA LEU A 71 -11.95 -0.46 -20.36
C LEU A 71 -12.90 -0.06 -21.49
N LEU A 72 -13.91 0.77 -21.22
CA LEU A 72 -14.91 1.21 -22.20
C LEU A 72 -14.48 2.47 -22.97
N GLY A 73 -13.76 3.39 -22.32
CA GLY A 73 -13.44 4.73 -22.87
C GLY A 73 -12.09 4.85 -23.57
N VAL A 74 -11.16 3.92 -23.31
CA VAL A 74 -9.78 3.98 -23.85
C VAL A 74 -9.66 3.12 -25.13
N PRO A 75 -8.98 3.63 -26.18
CA PRO A 75 -8.68 2.86 -27.40
C PRO A 75 -7.98 1.53 -27.11
N GLY A 76 -8.29 0.51 -27.93
CA GLY A 76 -7.86 -0.87 -27.68
C GLY A 76 -6.36 -1.09 -27.61
N ASP A 77 -5.59 -0.42 -28.47
CA ASP A 77 -4.12 -0.48 -28.53
C ASP A 77 -3.46 0.13 -27.29
N VAL A 78 -3.94 1.29 -26.84
CA VAL A 78 -3.46 1.95 -25.62
C VAL A 78 -3.85 1.12 -24.40
N ARG A 79 -5.08 0.59 -24.38
CA ARG A 79 -5.61 -0.25 -23.30
C ARG A 79 -4.78 -1.52 -23.13
N GLU A 80 -4.45 -2.25 -24.19
CA GLU A 80 -3.66 -3.49 -24.09
C GLU A 80 -2.24 -3.22 -23.58
N ARG A 81 -1.58 -2.16 -24.08
CA ARG A 81 -0.25 -1.74 -23.61
C ARG A 81 -0.26 -1.28 -22.16
N ALA A 82 -1.31 -0.55 -21.74
CA ALA A 82 -1.47 -0.09 -20.36
C ALA A 82 -1.75 -1.27 -19.41
N LEU A 83 -2.62 -2.20 -19.82
CA LEU A 83 -2.94 -3.38 -19.01
C LEU A 83 -1.73 -4.28 -18.82
N ALA A 84 -0.93 -4.52 -19.87
CA ALA A 84 0.28 -5.33 -19.78
C ALA A 84 1.31 -4.74 -18.79
N ARG A 85 1.51 -3.42 -18.82
CA ARG A 85 2.40 -2.72 -17.88
C ARG A 85 1.85 -2.70 -16.46
N GLY A 86 0.56 -2.41 -16.31
CA GLY A 86 -0.14 -2.41 -15.03
C GLY A 86 -0.13 -3.78 -14.36
N ALA A 87 -0.42 -4.84 -15.12
CA ALA A 87 -0.47 -6.21 -14.62
C ALA A 87 0.88 -6.68 -14.05
N LYS A 88 2.01 -6.31 -14.67
CA LYS A 88 3.34 -6.61 -14.12
C LYS A 88 3.54 -5.99 -12.74
N THR A 89 3.21 -4.71 -12.59
CA THR A 89 3.36 -3.99 -11.32
C THR A 89 2.38 -4.51 -10.27
N ALA A 90 1.12 -4.71 -10.65
CA ALA A 90 0.09 -5.26 -9.77
C ALA A 90 0.42 -6.68 -9.31
N GLY A 91 1.00 -7.52 -10.17
CA GLY A 91 1.41 -8.88 -9.83
C GLY A 91 2.44 -8.92 -8.71
N ILE A 92 3.43 -8.02 -8.74
CA ILE A 92 4.43 -7.89 -7.66
C ILE A 92 3.75 -7.49 -6.35
N ILE A 93 2.86 -6.49 -6.39
CA ILE A 93 2.13 -6.02 -5.20
C ILE A 93 1.25 -7.14 -4.61
N ILE A 94 0.51 -7.87 -5.47
CA ILE A 94 -0.34 -8.99 -5.04
C ILE A 94 0.51 -10.10 -4.41
N PHE A 95 1.67 -10.41 -4.99
CA PHE A 95 2.58 -11.43 -4.44
C PHE A 95 3.13 -11.01 -3.07
N ASP A 96 3.53 -9.75 -2.92
CA ASP A 96 4.03 -9.18 -1.65
C ASP A 96 2.95 -9.25 -0.56
N LEU A 97 1.71 -8.86 -0.89
CA LEU A 97 0.57 -8.93 0.02
C LEU A 97 0.13 -10.35 0.36
N ALA A 98 0.18 -11.28 -0.61
CA ALA A 98 -0.14 -12.68 -0.37
C ALA A 98 0.89 -13.33 0.58
N GLY A 99 2.18 -13.03 0.37
CA GLY A 99 3.25 -13.46 1.27
C GLY A 99 3.07 -12.89 2.67
N ALA A 100 2.75 -11.61 2.80
CA ALA A 100 2.45 -10.95 4.06
C ALA A 100 1.29 -11.64 4.81
N GLY A 101 0.20 -11.93 4.12
CA GLY A 101 -0.95 -12.63 4.69
C GLY A 101 -0.63 -14.06 5.12
N ALA A 102 0.12 -14.80 4.31
CA ALA A 102 0.56 -16.15 4.66
C ALA A 102 1.49 -16.16 5.88
N PHE A 103 2.46 -15.24 5.92
CA PHE A 103 3.37 -15.07 7.06
C PHE A 103 2.62 -14.66 8.33
N GLY A 104 1.72 -13.68 8.24
CA GLY A 104 0.85 -13.28 9.34
C GLY A 104 -0.03 -14.44 9.84
N GLY A 105 -0.55 -15.25 8.92
CA GLY A 105 -1.33 -16.46 9.25
C GLY A 105 -0.53 -17.51 10.02
N VAL A 106 0.73 -17.76 9.62
CA VAL A 106 1.64 -18.65 10.36
C VAL A 106 1.91 -18.11 11.76
N ILE A 107 2.14 -16.80 11.90
CA ILE A 107 2.35 -16.20 13.22
C ILE A 107 1.09 -16.33 14.08
N ALA A 108 -0.08 -16.03 13.53
CA ALA A 108 -1.34 -16.13 14.24
C ALA A 108 -1.66 -17.56 14.70
N ALA A 109 -1.17 -18.58 13.98
CA ALA A 109 -1.31 -19.98 14.34
C ALA A 109 -0.22 -20.49 15.30
N SER A 110 0.78 -19.67 15.62
CA SER A 110 1.94 -20.03 16.46
C SER A 110 1.80 -19.51 17.90
N ALA A 111 2.74 -19.90 18.77
CA ALA A 111 2.85 -19.37 20.13
C ALA A 111 3.53 -17.99 20.22
N PHE A 112 3.84 -17.37 19.08
CA PHE A 112 4.64 -16.14 18.99
C PHE A 112 4.14 -14.99 19.87
N SER A 113 2.82 -14.75 19.91
CA SER A 113 2.26 -13.65 20.73
C SER A 113 2.52 -13.83 22.21
N THR A 114 2.36 -15.06 22.71
CA THR A 114 2.65 -15.43 24.11
C THR A 114 4.14 -15.28 24.40
N ASP A 115 5.00 -15.81 23.52
CA ASP A 115 6.45 -15.78 23.70
C ASP A 115 6.99 -14.34 23.70
N VAL A 116 6.53 -13.50 22.75
CA VAL A 116 6.93 -12.09 22.69
C VAL A 116 6.45 -11.33 23.91
N THR A 117 5.19 -11.52 24.33
CA THR A 117 4.65 -10.83 25.51
C THR A 117 5.41 -11.20 26.78
N ALA A 118 5.77 -12.48 26.94
CA ALA A 118 6.59 -12.94 28.07
C ALA A 118 8.02 -12.39 28.01
N LEU A 119 8.63 -12.35 26.83
CA LEU A 119 10.00 -11.85 26.65
C LEU A 119 10.13 -10.37 26.99
N VAL A 120 9.14 -9.56 26.63
CA VAL A 120 9.16 -8.10 26.84
C VAL A 120 8.58 -7.68 28.20
N ALA A 121 7.95 -8.60 28.93
CA ALA A 121 7.34 -8.33 30.22
C ALA A 121 8.38 -7.73 31.21
N GLY A 122 8.07 -6.56 31.75
CA GLY A 122 8.94 -5.85 32.70
C GLY A 122 10.05 -5.02 32.06
N TYR A 123 10.33 -5.17 30.77
CA TYR A 123 11.37 -4.42 30.06
C TYR A 123 10.80 -3.36 29.11
N LEU A 124 9.67 -3.65 28.45
CA LEU A 124 9.03 -2.75 27.49
C LEU A 124 7.57 -2.48 27.90
N PRO A 125 7.16 -1.20 27.99
CA PRO A 125 5.76 -0.86 28.12
C PRO A 125 4.94 -1.44 26.96
N ILE A 126 3.81 -2.08 27.27
CA ILE A 126 2.95 -2.70 26.26
C ILE A 126 2.49 -1.69 25.19
N THR A 127 2.39 -0.41 25.56
CA THR A 127 2.06 0.70 24.66
C THR A 127 3.06 0.92 23.55
N LEU A 128 4.34 0.57 23.74
CA LEU A 128 5.37 0.69 22.70
C LEU A 128 5.49 -0.55 21.82
N LEU A 129 4.85 -1.65 22.20
CA LEU A 129 4.96 -2.92 21.49
C LEU A 129 4.54 -2.83 20.01
N PRO A 130 3.43 -2.14 19.64
CA PRO A 130 3.06 -1.96 18.23
C PRO A 130 4.15 -1.32 17.37
N PHE A 131 4.80 -0.28 17.91
CA PHE A 131 5.88 0.42 17.24
C PHE A 131 7.12 -0.46 17.06
N VAL A 132 7.52 -1.17 18.13
CA VAL A 132 8.71 -2.02 18.09
C VAL A 132 8.54 -3.18 17.12
N ILE A 133 7.40 -3.87 17.15
CA ILE A 133 7.12 -4.97 16.21
C ILE A 133 7.14 -4.44 14.77
N ALA A 134 6.45 -3.32 14.50
CA ALA A 134 6.45 -2.72 13.17
C ALA A 134 7.86 -2.33 12.71
N ALA A 135 8.67 -1.70 13.57
CA ALA A 135 10.03 -1.30 13.24
C ALA A 135 10.94 -2.49 12.93
N LEU A 136 10.81 -3.60 13.67
CA LEU A 136 11.57 -4.83 13.42
C LEU A 136 11.15 -5.51 12.11
N VAL A 137 9.85 -5.62 11.85
CA VAL A 137 9.34 -6.16 10.59
C VAL A 137 9.77 -5.29 9.41
N GLN A 138 9.71 -3.96 9.55
CA GLN A 138 10.17 -3.03 8.54
C GLN A 138 11.67 -3.16 8.26
N ALA A 139 12.49 -3.28 9.30
CA ALA A 139 13.92 -3.49 9.14
C ALA A 139 14.21 -4.80 8.36
N ALA A 140 13.46 -5.87 8.65
CA ALA A 140 13.66 -7.17 8.03
C ALA A 140 13.20 -7.25 6.56
N GLN A 141 12.04 -6.68 6.22
CA GLN A 141 11.38 -6.89 4.92
C GLN A 141 11.25 -5.62 4.06
N GLY A 142 11.22 -4.42 4.66
CA GLY A 142 11.34 -3.14 3.95
C GLY A 142 10.09 -2.61 3.23
N SER A 143 9.05 -3.42 2.99
CA SER A 143 7.78 -2.97 2.40
C SER A 143 6.84 -2.46 3.48
N ARG A 144 6.55 -1.15 3.45
CA ARG A 144 5.70 -0.50 4.47
C ARG A 144 4.29 -1.07 4.54
N VAL A 145 3.74 -1.47 3.39
CA VAL A 145 2.40 -2.07 3.31
C VAL A 145 2.40 -3.46 3.94
N VAL A 146 3.45 -4.25 3.71
CA VAL A 146 3.62 -5.57 4.33
C VAL A 146 3.87 -5.44 5.83
N THR A 147 4.71 -4.50 6.25
CA THR A 147 4.91 -4.21 7.66
C THR A 147 3.60 -3.91 8.36
N ALA A 148 2.78 -3.03 7.78
CA ALA A 148 1.49 -2.68 8.36
C ALA A 148 0.54 -3.89 8.44
N SER A 149 0.45 -4.70 7.38
CA SER A 149 -0.47 -5.85 7.33
C SER A 149 -0.05 -7.01 8.25
N VAL A 150 1.25 -7.34 8.25
CA VAL A 150 1.83 -8.36 9.14
C VAL A 150 1.70 -7.90 10.58
N THR A 151 2.10 -6.66 10.90
CA THR A 151 2.02 -6.15 12.27
C THR A 151 0.56 -6.14 12.76
N ALA A 152 -0.39 -5.70 11.94
CA ALA A 152 -1.81 -5.74 12.32
C ALA A 152 -2.27 -7.17 12.67
N THR A 153 -1.83 -8.17 11.91
CA THR A 153 -2.16 -9.59 12.15
C THR A 153 -1.52 -10.10 13.45
N ILE A 154 -0.28 -9.71 13.73
CA ILE A 154 0.42 -10.04 14.99
C ILE A 154 -0.29 -9.38 16.18
N LEU A 155 -0.58 -8.08 16.10
CA LEU A 155 -1.19 -7.35 17.22
C LEU A 155 -2.61 -7.83 17.52
N ALA A 156 -3.33 -8.34 16.52
CA ALA A 156 -4.65 -8.95 16.69
C ALA A 156 -4.63 -10.17 17.62
N THR A 157 -3.48 -10.84 17.80
CA THR A 157 -3.33 -11.99 18.70
C THR A 157 -2.77 -11.62 20.08
N ILE A 158 -2.59 -10.33 20.37
CA ILE A 158 -2.10 -9.82 21.66
C ILE A 158 -3.19 -8.96 22.33
N PRO A 159 -4.06 -9.54 23.20
CA PRO A 159 -5.20 -8.84 23.77
C PRO A 159 -4.83 -7.55 24.53
N ALA A 160 -3.68 -7.52 25.19
CA ALA A 160 -3.22 -6.36 25.94
C ALA A 160 -2.97 -5.11 25.07
N VAL A 161 -2.67 -5.30 23.78
CA VAL A 161 -2.49 -4.20 22.81
C VAL A 161 -3.84 -3.67 22.33
N LEU A 162 -4.90 -4.48 22.35
CA LEU A 162 -6.22 -4.08 21.84
C LEU A 162 -6.94 -3.06 22.74
N VAL A 163 -6.43 -2.83 23.96
CA VAL A 163 -6.92 -1.80 24.88
C VAL A 163 -6.35 -0.41 24.56
N ILE A 164 -5.32 -0.33 23.71
CA ILE A 164 -4.73 0.93 23.24
C ILE A 164 -5.75 1.67 22.37
N ASN A 165 -5.76 3.00 22.44
CA ASN A 165 -6.58 3.85 21.59
C ASN A 165 -6.34 3.49 20.10
N PRO A 166 -7.39 3.18 19.30
CA PRO A 166 -7.22 2.76 17.91
C PRO A 166 -6.43 3.74 17.04
N PHE A 167 -6.58 5.05 17.26
CA PHE A 167 -5.81 6.06 16.53
C PHE A 167 -4.33 6.00 16.90
N SER A 168 -4.02 5.87 18.20
CA SER A 168 -2.65 5.70 18.66
C SER A 168 -2.03 4.42 18.09
N LEU A 169 -2.77 3.31 18.09
CA LEU A 169 -2.28 2.04 17.55
C LEU A 169 -1.90 2.16 16.07
N VAL A 170 -2.77 2.77 15.25
CA VAL A 170 -2.48 3.01 13.82
C VAL A 170 -1.24 3.88 13.64
N LEU A 171 -1.09 4.94 14.45
CA LEU A 171 0.07 5.82 14.38
C LEU A 171 1.36 5.13 14.84
N MET A 172 1.32 4.28 15.86
CA MET A 172 2.48 3.50 16.32
C MET A 172 2.96 2.51 15.26
N VAL A 173 2.03 1.79 14.61
CA VAL A 173 2.36 0.88 13.50
C VAL A 173 2.94 1.68 12.32
N SER A 174 2.34 2.81 11.98
CA SER A 174 2.82 3.70 10.92
C SER A 174 4.22 4.26 11.22
N ALA A 175 4.45 4.67 12.47
CA ALA A 175 5.74 5.14 12.95
C ALA A 175 6.83 4.06 12.81
N GLY A 176 6.52 2.81 13.19
CA GLY A 176 7.45 1.69 13.02
C GLY A 176 7.73 1.37 11.54
N ALA A 177 6.72 1.45 10.67
CA ALA A 177 6.90 1.27 9.22
C ALA A 177 7.77 2.35 8.55
N PHE A 178 8.04 3.47 9.22
CA PHE A 178 8.98 4.50 8.76
C PHE A 178 10.41 4.28 9.26
N MET A 179 10.61 3.39 10.23
CA MET A 179 11.93 3.11 10.78
C MET A 179 12.73 2.23 9.84
N PHE A 180 14.04 2.51 9.73
CA PHE A 180 15.01 1.61 9.10
C PHE A 180 14.77 1.28 7.62
N SER A 181 14.07 2.16 6.86
CA SER A 181 13.99 2.05 5.39
C SER A 181 15.38 2.19 4.75
N TYR A 182 16.03 1.05 4.52
CA TYR A 182 17.42 0.94 4.07
C TYR A 182 17.48 0.05 2.82
N ALA A 183 18.49 -0.81 2.71
CA ALA A 183 18.67 -1.73 1.58
C ALA A 183 17.50 -2.71 1.36
N SER A 184 16.71 -3.02 2.39
CA SER A 184 15.51 -3.85 2.30
C SER A 184 14.32 -3.13 1.64
N ASP A 185 14.31 -1.78 1.60
CA ASP A 185 13.22 -0.99 1.05
C ASP A 185 13.42 -0.75 -0.47
N PRO A 186 12.50 -1.19 -1.34
CA PRO A 186 12.60 -0.95 -2.79
C PRO A 186 12.66 0.55 -3.16
N PHE A 187 12.04 1.42 -2.36
CA PHE A 187 12.03 2.86 -2.60
C PHE A 187 13.42 3.48 -2.36
N PHE A 188 14.24 2.90 -1.48
CA PHE A 188 15.63 3.31 -1.32
C PHE A 188 16.41 3.17 -2.64
N TRP A 189 16.24 2.05 -3.33
CA TRP A 189 16.90 1.78 -4.60
C TRP A 189 16.36 2.63 -5.74
N LEU A 190 15.05 2.91 -5.74
CA LEU A 190 14.46 3.84 -6.68
C LEU A 190 15.06 5.24 -6.54
N LEU A 191 15.19 5.74 -5.31
CA LEU A 191 15.83 7.04 -5.05
C LEU A 191 17.28 7.03 -5.53
N LYS A 192 18.07 6.02 -5.15
CA LYS A 192 19.46 5.88 -5.60
C LYS A 192 19.60 5.94 -7.12
N GLN A 193 18.75 5.23 -7.86
CA GLN A 193 18.79 5.18 -9.33
C GLN A 193 18.33 6.49 -9.98
N THR A 194 17.36 7.18 -9.38
CA THR A 194 16.78 8.40 -9.93
C THR A 194 17.60 9.65 -9.62
N THR A 195 18.22 9.74 -8.45
CA THR A 195 19.12 10.85 -8.08
C THR A 195 20.56 10.65 -8.54
N GLY A 196 20.97 9.40 -8.81
CA GLY A 196 22.36 9.06 -9.10
C GLY A 196 23.27 9.14 -7.87
N ASP A 197 22.68 9.24 -6.67
CA ASP A 197 23.40 9.37 -5.42
C ASP A 197 24.18 8.11 -5.03
N ASP A 198 25.24 8.31 -4.26
CA ASP A 198 25.92 7.25 -3.55
C ASP A 198 25.07 6.70 -2.40
N PHE A 199 25.34 5.46 -2.03
CA PHE A 199 24.59 4.75 -0.98
C PHE A 199 24.48 5.58 0.31
N ALA A 200 25.59 6.13 0.81
CA ALA A 200 25.61 6.93 2.03
C ALA A 200 24.79 8.23 1.90
N ALA A 201 24.74 8.83 0.71
CA ALA A 201 23.93 10.02 0.46
C ALA A 201 22.44 9.70 0.52
N VAL A 202 22.00 8.57 -0.03
CA VAL A 202 20.59 8.13 0.08
C VAL A 202 20.22 7.85 1.53
N VAL A 203 21.10 7.21 2.31
CA VAL A 203 20.84 6.99 3.75
C VAL A 203 20.64 8.32 4.47
N ARG A 204 21.51 9.30 4.22
CA ARG A 204 21.43 10.63 4.84
C ARG A 204 20.19 11.42 4.40
N ASN A 205 19.80 11.31 3.14
CA ASN A 205 18.74 12.14 2.55
C ASN A 205 17.35 11.48 2.60
N TYR A 206 17.28 10.16 2.83
CA TYR A 206 16.02 9.40 2.86
C TYR A 206 15.84 8.61 4.16
N THR A 207 16.74 7.68 4.48
CA THR A 207 16.57 6.79 5.63
C THR A 207 16.53 7.55 6.95
N ILE A 208 17.44 8.49 7.17
CA ILE A 208 17.51 9.28 8.41
C ILE A 208 16.27 10.19 8.56
N PRO A 209 15.92 11.07 7.59
CA PRO A 209 14.74 11.91 7.71
C PRO A 209 13.44 11.11 7.88
N LEU A 210 13.32 9.98 7.19
CA LEU A 210 12.14 9.13 7.33
C LEU A 210 12.06 8.50 8.72
N SER A 211 13.17 8.00 9.26
CA SER A 211 13.20 7.47 10.62
C SER A 211 12.90 8.55 11.65
N MET A 212 13.37 9.79 11.44
CA MET A 212 13.00 10.94 12.27
C MET A 212 11.50 11.24 12.21
N ALA A 213 10.90 11.19 11.01
CA ALA A 213 9.46 11.33 10.87
C ALA A 213 8.69 10.19 11.58
N GLY A 214 9.23 8.97 11.57
CA GLY A 214 8.74 7.85 12.38
C GLY A 214 8.74 8.17 13.88
N LEU A 215 9.84 8.70 14.41
CA LEU A 215 9.94 9.11 15.82
C LEU A 215 8.98 10.24 16.19
N VAL A 216 8.80 11.23 15.32
CA VAL A 216 7.81 12.30 15.52
C VAL A 216 6.39 11.72 15.54
N THR A 217 6.10 10.78 14.63
CA THR A 217 4.80 10.09 14.58
C THR A 217 4.56 9.26 15.84
N LEU A 218 5.59 8.59 16.36
CA LEU A 218 5.53 7.87 17.64
C LEU A 218 5.23 8.81 18.80
N ALA A 219 5.91 9.97 18.86
CA ALA A 219 5.66 10.96 19.91
C ALA A 219 4.21 11.47 19.88
N ALA A 220 3.67 11.73 18.68
CA ALA A 220 2.27 12.11 18.51
C ALA A 220 1.31 10.98 18.94
N ALA A 221 1.63 9.72 18.62
CA ALA A 221 0.83 8.57 19.05
C ALA A 221 0.77 8.45 20.58
N LEU A 222 1.92 8.57 21.25
CA LEU A 222 2.01 8.52 22.71
C LEU A 222 1.25 9.66 23.37
N LEU A 223 1.28 10.87 22.79
CA LEU A 223 0.49 12.00 23.26
C LEU A 223 -1.01 11.70 23.16
N ILE A 224 -1.47 11.18 22.02
CA ILE A 224 -2.88 10.79 21.83
C ILE A 224 -3.29 9.68 22.81
N GLN A 225 -2.39 8.74 23.11
CA GLN A 225 -2.66 7.67 24.05
C GLN A 225 -2.76 8.15 25.51
N ALA A 226 -2.12 9.26 25.84
CA ALA A 226 -2.10 9.83 27.18
C ALA A 226 -3.30 10.75 27.46
N LEU A 227 -3.99 11.22 26.42
CA LEU A 227 -5.22 12.03 26.48
C LEU A 227 -6.47 11.15 26.62
#